data_AF-A0AAZ3PK68-F1
#
_entry.id   AF-A0AAZ3PK68-F1
#
_cell.length_a   1.000
_cell.length_b   1.000
_cell.length_c   1.000
_cell.angle_alpha   90.00
_cell.angle_beta   90.00
_cell.angle_gamma   90.00
#
_symmetry.space_group_name_H-M   'P 1'
#
loop_
_entity.id
_entity.type
_entity.pdbx_description
1 polymer ?
#
loop_
_entity_poly.entity_id
_entity_poly.type
_entity_poly.pdbx_seq_one_letter_code
_entity_poly.pdbx_strand_id
1 'polypeptide(L)'
;MEVEATNEDCSWLPFILDIIKCMDKDSMDVNQELTKLKTKIQETREKILAMPEIESSPGEQQEQLKTMREKVDTKTQLLQKYKGLCVFDSPKS
;
A
#
# COMPACT_ATOMS: atom_id res chain seq x y z
N MET A 1 23.81 -15.47 14.05
CA MET A 1 22.89 -14.39 14.40
C MET A 1 23.23 -13.25 13.47
N GLU A 2 22.63 -13.26 12.28
CA GLU A 2 22.80 -12.17 11.32
C GLU A 2 21.87 -11.05 11.78
N VAL A 3 22.45 -9.91 12.12
CA VAL A 3 21.67 -8.69 12.35
C VAL A 3 21.25 -8.25 10.97
N GLU A 4 20.03 -8.62 10.57
CA GLU A 4 19.39 -8.01 9.41
C GLU A 4 19.47 -6.50 9.62
N ALA A 5 20.13 -5.79 8.71
CA ALA A 5 20.11 -4.35 8.70
C ALA A 5 18.64 -3.96 8.57
N THR A 6 18.01 -3.58 9.68
CA THR A 6 16.72 -2.92 9.69
C THR A 6 16.90 -1.75 8.75
N ASN A 7 16.23 -1.80 7.59
CA ASN A 7 16.11 -0.66 6.71
C ASN A 7 15.24 0.35 7.47
N GLU A 8 15.86 1.04 8.43
CA GLU A 8 15.22 1.95 9.34
C GLU A 8 14.73 3.12 8.50
N ASP A 9 13.42 3.13 8.24
CA ASP A 9 12.74 4.23 7.57
C ASP A 9 12.83 5.49 8.46
N CYS A 10 13.95 6.19 8.28
CA CYS A 10 14.29 7.41 8.99
C CYS A 10 13.64 8.66 8.38
N SER A 11 12.62 8.51 7.53
CA SER A 11 11.96 9.62 6.81
C SER A 11 11.33 10.69 7.72
N TRP A 12 11.14 10.37 9.01
CA TRP A 12 10.60 11.28 10.02
C TRP A 12 11.66 12.12 10.74
N LEU A 13 12.93 11.70 10.72
CA LEU A 13 14.02 12.39 11.41
C LEU A 13 14.20 13.86 10.98
N PRO A 14 14.03 14.24 9.70
CA PRO A 14 14.13 15.64 9.29
C PRO A 14 13.13 16.54 10.02
N PHE A 15 11.88 16.10 10.22
CA PHE A 15 10.85 16.88 10.91
C PHE A 15 11.21 17.09 12.40
N ILE A 16 11.76 16.06 13.04
CA ILE A 16 12.21 16.14 14.44
C ILE A 16 13.40 17.09 14.55
N LEU A 17 14.36 16.97 13.63
CA LEU A 17 15.53 17.83 13.58
C LEU A 17 15.16 19.30 13.37
N ASP A 18 14.18 19.59 12.52
CA ASP A 18 13.73 20.95 12.26
C ASP A 18 13.02 21.57 13.46
N ILE A 19 12.25 20.79 14.23
CA ILE A 19 11.71 21.22 15.53
C ILE A 19 12.84 21.59 16.49
N ILE A 20 13.84 20.72 16.64
CA ILE A 20 14.99 20.95 17.54
C ILE A 20 15.76 22.22 17.13
N LYS A 21 16.01 22.42 15.83
CA LYS A 21 16.67 23.64 15.32
C LYS A 21 15.87 24.92 15.55
N CYS A 22 14.54 24.82 15.63
CA CYS A 22 13.67 25.94 15.92
C CYS A 22 13.52 26.20 17.42
N MET A 23 13.90 25.27 18.31
CA MET A 23 13.86 25.49 19.76
C MET A 23 14.84 26.58 20.22
N ASP A 24 15.94 26.77 19.50
CA ASP A 24 16.88 27.87 19.74
C ASP A 24 16.38 29.22 19.16
N LYS A 25 15.18 29.23 18.53
CA LYS A 25 14.54 30.40 17.92
C LYS A 25 13.23 30.77 18.65
N ASP A 26 12.47 31.70 18.11
CA ASP A 26 11.18 32.14 18.67
C ASP A 26 10.14 31.01 18.70
N SER A 27 9.23 31.07 19.68
CA SER A 27 8.20 30.05 19.90
C SER A 27 7.24 29.84 18.72
N MET A 28 7.12 30.82 17.83
CA MET A 28 6.28 30.74 16.64
C MET A 28 6.81 29.71 15.62
N ASP A 29 8.14 29.64 15.45
CA ASP A 29 8.78 28.71 14.52
C ASP A 29 8.62 27.25 14.99
N VAL A 30 8.72 27.01 16.30
CA VAL A 30 8.50 25.69 16.89
C VAL A 30 7.08 25.19 16.65
N ASN A 31 6.08 26.06 16.85
CA ASN A 31 4.67 25.70 16.61
C ASN A 31 4.39 25.38 15.13
N GLN A 32 5.06 26.07 14.21
CA GLN A 32 4.95 25.78 12.78
C GLN A 32 5.52 24.40 12.44
N GLU A 33 6.72 24.06 12.92
CA GLU A 33 7.33 22.76 12.67
C GLU A 33 6.55 21.61 13.33
N LEU A 34 6.03 21.82 14.55
CA LEU A 34 5.12 20.87 15.21
C LEU A 34 3.84 20.64 14.40
N THR A 35 3.30 21.69 13.79
CA THR A 35 2.11 21.57 12.93
C THR A 35 2.41 20.73 11.70
N LYS A 36 3.56 20.92 11.05
CA LYS A 36 3.98 20.10 9.90
C LYS A 36 4.11 18.62 10.28
N LEU A 37 4.77 18.32 11.40
CA LEU A 37 4.89 16.94 11.90
C LEU A 37 3.51 16.32 12.17
N LYS A 38 2.62 17.06 12.84
CA LYS A 38 1.25 16.60 13.12
C LYS A 38 0.46 16.30 11.84
N THR A 39 0.54 17.18 10.83
CA THR A 39 -0.08 16.95 9.52
C THR A 39 0.46 15.69 8.88
N LYS A 40 1.78 15.48 8.88
CA LYS A 40 2.40 14.28 8.31
C LYS A 40 1.95 12.98 9.00
N ILE A 41 1.81 13.00 10.33
CA ILE A 41 1.24 11.89 11.12
C ILE A 41 -0.19 11.61 10.65
N GLN A 42 -1.00 12.66 10.54
CA GLN A 42 -2.40 12.53 10.18
C GLN A 42 -2.59 11.98 8.76
N GLU A 43 -1.85 12.51 7.78
CA GLU A 43 -1.84 12.00 6.40
C GLU A 43 -1.44 10.52 6.33
N THR A 44 -0.44 10.12 7.12
CA THR A 44 0.03 8.73 7.15
C THR A 44 -1.03 7.82 7.77
N ARG A 45 -1.70 8.25 8.83
CA ARG A 45 -2.84 7.52 9.42
C ARG A 45 -3.98 7.38 8.43
N GLU A 46 -4.33 8.44 7.71
CA GLU A 46 -5.38 8.41 6.69
C GLU A 46 -5.02 7.45 5.55
N LYS A 47 -3.76 7.44 5.11
CA LYS A 47 -3.28 6.47 4.12
C LYS A 47 -3.41 5.04 4.61
N ILE A 48 -3.01 4.78 5.85
CA ILE A 48 -3.14 3.46 6.48
C ILE A 48 -4.62 3.05 6.53
N LEU A 49 -5.51 3.93 7.00
CA LEU A 49 -6.95 3.64 7.07
C LEU A 49 -7.61 3.46 5.69
N ALA A 50 -7.08 4.12 4.66
CA ALA A 50 -7.55 3.96 3.28
C ALA A 50 -6.99 2.70 2.60
N MET A 51 -6.07 1.95 3.24
CA MET A 51 -5.55 0.72 2.66
C MET A 51 -6.65 -0.34 2.62
N PRO A 52 -6.92 -0.93 1.44
CA PRO A 52 -7.85 -2.04 1.35
C PRO A 52 -7.36 -3.22 2.19
N GLU A 53 -8.29 -4.00 2.73
CA GLU A 53 -8.01 -5.20 3.54
C GLU A 53 -7.26 -4.95 4.86
N ILE A 54 -7.06 -3.70 5.30
CA ILE A 54 -6.42 -3.42 6.60
C ILE A 54 -7.20 -3.95 7.80
N GLU A 55 -8.52 -4.12 7.64
CA GLU A 55 -9.41 -4.72 8.63
C GLU A 55 -9.34 -6.26 8.65
N SER A 56 -8.74 -6.87 7.63
CA SER A 56 -8.62 -8.33 7.50
C SER A 56 -7.34 -8.84 8.16
N SER A 57 -7.45 -9.98 8.83
CA SER A 57 -6.28 -10.69 9.34
C SER A 57 -5.39 -11.20 8.19
N PRO A 58 -4.09 -11.44 8.44
CA PRO A 58 -3.20 -11.98 7.41
C PRO A 58 -3.69 -13.32 6.80
N GLY A 59 -4.36 -14.15 7.60
CA GLY A 59 -4.94 -15.41 7.13
C GLY A 59 -6.11 -15.19 6.16
N GLU A 60 -7.01 -14.24 6.48
CA GLU A 60 -8.13 -13.88 5.60
C GLU A 60 -7.64 -13.27 4.29
N GLN A 61 -6.63 -12.39 4.34
CA GLN A 61 -5.99 -11.84 3.14
C GLN A 61 -5.41 -12.95 2.24
N GLN A 62 -4.73 -13.92 2.85
CA GLN A 62 -4.15 -15.04 2.11
C GLN A 62 -5.23 -15.94 1.45
N GLU A 63 -6.34 -16.19 2.15
CA GLU A 63 -7.47 -16.95 1.61
C GLU A 63 -8.17 -16.22 0.46
N GLN A 64 -8.35 -14.90 0.58
CA GLN A 64 -8.90 -14.08 -0.50
C GLN A 64 -8.01 -14.10 -1.74
N LEU A 65 -6.69 -13.97 -1.57
CA LEU A 65 -5.72 -14.08 -2.68
C LEU A 65 -5.77 -15.46 -3.35
N LYS A 66 -5.86 -16.53 -2.56
CA LYS A 66 -6.01 -17.90 -3.09
C LYS A 66 -7.29 -18.02 -3.93
N THR A 67 -8.41 -17.55 -3.39
CA THR A 67 -9.71 -17.56 -4.08
C THR A 67 -9.66 -16.76 -5.39
N MET A 68 -9.00 -15.59 -5.39
CA MET A 68 -8.84 -14.78 -6.59
C MET A 68 -8.03 -15.50 -7.68
N ARG A 69 -6.94 -16.20 -7.30
CA ARG A 69 -6.16 -17.01 -8.23
C ARG A 69 -6.98 -18.13 -8.85
N GLU A 70 -7.71 -18.88 -8.03
CA GLU A 70 -8.60 -19.96 -8.51
C GLU A 70 -9.68 -19.45 -9.47
N LYS A 71 -10.24 -18.26 -9.22
CA LYS A 71 -11.19 -17.60 -10.13
C LYS A 71 -10.54 -17.23 -11.47
N VAL A 72 -9.32 -16.72 -11.47
CA VAL A 72 -8.57 -16.39 -12.69
C VAL A 72 -8.27 -17.65 -13.50
N ASP A 73 -7.83 -18.72 -12.84
CA ASP A 73 -7.54 -20.00 -13.47
C ASP A 73 -8.80 -20.58 -14.13
N THR A 74 -9.90 -20.59 -13.39
CA THR A 74 -11.20 -21.08 -13.90
C THR A 74 -11.67 -20.26 -15.10
N LYS A 75 -11.61 -18.93 -15.02
CA LYS A 75 -11.96 -18.05 -16.14
C LYS A 75 -11.08 -18.29 -17.36
N THR A 76 -9.78 -18.50 -17.15
CA THR A 76 -8.82 -18.79 -18.23
C THR A 76 -9.14 -20.12 -18.92
N GLN A 77 -9.43 -21.16 -18.15
CA GLN A 77 -9.84 -22.46 -18.68
C GLN A 77 -11.14 -22.37 -19.48
N LEU A 78 -12.13 -21.61 -18.98
CA LEU A 78 -13.37 -21.39 -19.72
C LEU A 78 -13.11 -20.69 -21.05
N LEU A 79 -12.33 -19.61 -21.05
CA LEU A 79 -11.96 -18.91 -22.28
C LEU A 79 -11.22 -19.84 -23.26
N GLN A 80 -10.32 -20.70 -22.79
CA GLN A 80 -9.64 -21.70 -23.63
C GLN A 80 -10.63 -22.71 -24.22
N LYS A 81 -11.56 -23.23 -23.43
CA LYS A 81 -12.61 -24.13 -23.92
C LYS A 81 -13.48 -23.45 -24.98
N TYR A 82 -13.91 -22.21 -24.74
CA TYR A 82 -14.68 -21.45 -25.72
C TYR A 82 -13.88 -21.15 -26.99
N LYS A 83 -12.58 -20.85 -26.89
CA LYS A 83 -11.70 -20.71 -28.06
C LYS A 83 -11.58 -22.00 -28.86
N GLY A 84 -11.50 -23.16 -28.20
CA GLY A 84 -11.47 -24.46 -28.89
C GLY A 84 -12.81 -24.87 -29.51
N LEU A 85 -13.92 -24.37 -28.97
CA LEU A 85 -15.28 -24.64 -29.45
C LEU A 85 -15.75 -23.64 -30.53
N CYS A 86 -15.15 -22.45 -30.60
CA CYS A 86 -15.54 -21.40 -31.53
C CYS A 86 -14.53 -21.33 -32.70
N VAL A 87 -14.95 -21.84 -33.85
CA VAL A 87 -14.33 -21.52 -35.14
C VAL A 87 -14.67 -20.06 -35.45
N PHE A 88 -13.81 -19.12 -35.05
CA PHE A 88 -13.88 -17.72 -35.49
C PHE A 88 -13.33 -17.53 -36.92
N ASP A 89 -13.32 -18.59 -37.73
CA ASP A 89 -13.10 -18.53 -39.18
C ASP A 89 -14.40 -18.94 -39.89
N SER A 90 -15.39 -18.04 -39.87
CA SER A 90 -16.32 -17.97 -40.98
C SER A 90 -15.77 -16.92 -41.94
N PRO A 91 -15.44 -17.27 -43.20
CA PRO A 91 -15.15 -16.25 -44.20
C PRO A 91 -16.39 -15.36 -44.28
N LYS A 92 -16.22 -14.05 -44.06
CA LYS A 92 -17.27 -13.08 -44.38
C LYS A 92 -17.57 -13.22 -45.87
N SER A 93 -18.72 -13.83 -46.19
CA SER A 93 -19.34 -13.75 -47.51
C SER A 93 -20.15 -12.47 -47.65
#